data_AF-A0A4Q3MHP6-F1
#
_entry.id   AF-A0A4Q3MHP6-F1
#
_cell.length_a   1.000
_cell.length_b   1.000
_cell.length_c   1.000
_cell.angle_alpha   90.00
_cell.angle_beta   90.00
_cell.angle_gamma   90.00
#
_symmetry.space_group_name_H-M   'P 1'
#
loop_
_entity.id
_entity.type
_entity.pdbx_description
1 polymer ?
#
loop_
_entity_poly.entity_id
_entity_poly.type
_entity_poly.pdbx_seq_one_letter_code
_entity_poly.pdbx_strand_id
1 'polypeptide(L)'
;MEHIMNNVIAKRPDMMRWSAPARLVEAAVCGAMGLPAGALRTGRGQRRIAFARQLAMYLTHVGFGLTLTQVGACFERDRTTVRHACALM
;
A
#
# COMPACT_ATOMS: atom_id res chain seq x y z
N MET A 1 -34.71 -20.43 -2.89
CA MET A 1 -33.37 -21.08 -2.91
C MET A 1 -32.41 -20.26 -3.78
N GLU A 2 -32.33 -18.93 -3.59
CA GLU A 2 -31.62 -18.06 -4.56
C GLU A 2 -30.78 -16.94 -3.92
N HIS A 3 -30.57 -16.96 -2.60
CA HIS A 3 -29.87 -15.88 -1.88
C HIS A 3 -28.37 -16.13 -1.61
N ILE A 4 -27.76 -17.19 -2.16
CA ILE A 4 -26.35 -17.58 -1.87
C ILE A 4 -25.44 -17.53 -3.13
N MET A 5 -25.71 -16.69 -4.13
CA MET A 5 -24.82 -16.58 -5.31
C MET A 5 -24.26 -15.18 -5.59
N ASN A 6 -24.57 -14.14 -4.80
CA ASN A 6 -24.13 -12.77 -5.13
C ASN A 6 -22.98 -12.18 -4.29
N ASN A 7 -22.46 -12.92 -3.30
CA ASN A 7 -21.39 -12.38 -2.45
C ASN A 7 -19.95 -12.65 -2.96
N VAL A 8 -19.80 -13.49 -3.99
CA VAL A 8 -18.46 -13.81 -4.54
C VAL A 8 -18.07 -12.83 -5.66
N ILE A 9 -19.05 -12.23 -6.35
CA ILE A 9 -18.80 -11.30 -7.47
C ILE A 9 -18.53 -9.86 -6.98
N ALA A 10 -18.99 -9.49 -5.78
CA ALA A 10 -18.81 -8.15 -5.21
C ALA A 10 -17.45 -7.90 -4.54
N LYS A 11 -16.50 -8.85 -4.56
CA LYS A 11 -15.19 -8.73 -3.88
C LYS A 11 -14.04 -8.26 -4.78
N ARG A 12 -14.32 -7.84 -6.02
CA ARG A 12 -13.36 -7.08 -6.85
C ARG A 12 -13.80 -5.65 -7.18
N PRO A 13 -14.21 -4.82 -6.22
CA PRO A 13 -14.48 -3.43 -6.53
C PRO A 13 -13.14 -2.65 -6.37
N ASP A 14 -12.91 -1.64 -7.21
CA ASP A 14 -11.99 -0.50 -6.97
C ASP A 14 -10.47 -0.68 -6.88
N MET A 15 -9.90 -1.89 -6.95
CA MET A 15 -8.44 -2.10 -6.82
C MET A 15 -7.61 -1.22 -7.78
N MET A 16 -8.17 -0.87 -8.96
CA MET A 16 -7.55 0.00 -9.94
C MET A 16 -7.54 1.50 -9.55
N ARG A 17 -8.53 1.99 -8.79
CA ARG A 17 -8.65 3.41 -8.40
C ARG A 17 -7.65 3.81 -7.31
N TRP A 18 -7.26 2.87 -6.46
CA TRP A 18 -6.33 3.11 -5.35
C TRP A 18 -4.86 2.98 -5.74
N SER A 19 -4.60 2.48 -6.95
CA SER A 19 -3.25 2.28 -7.46
C SER A 19 -2.53 3.59 -7.81
N ALA A 20 -3.26 4.63 -8.26
CA ALA A 20 -2.66 5.90 -8.66
C ALA A 20 -2.02 6.66 -7.49
N PRO A 21 -2.71 6.86 -6.34
CA PRO A 21 -2.09 7.44 -5.14
C PRO A 21 -0.86 6.68 -4.68
N ALA A 22 -0.95 5.35 -4.57
CA ALA A 22 0.15 4.53 -4.09
C ALA A 22 1.38 4.61 -5.03
N ARG A 23 1.17 4.62 -6.36
CA ARG A 23 2.23 4.78 -7.34
C ARG A 23 2.88 6.17 -7.30
N LEU A 24 2.08 7.22 -7.10
CA LEU A 24 2.59 8.59 -6.96
C LEU A 24 3.49 8.70 -5.72
N VAL A 25 3.02 8.17 -4.59
CA VAL A 25 3.80 8.16 -3.34
C VAL A 25 5.05 7.28 -3.48
N GLU A 26 4.94 6.11 -4.10
CA GLU A 26 6.09 5.24 -4.37
C GLU A 26 7.17 5.98 -5.18
N ALA A 27 6.78 6.66 -6.25
CA ALA A 27 7.70 7.46 -7.07
C ALA A 27 8.32 8.63 -6.29
N ALA A 28 7.50 9.37 -5.52
CA ALA A 28 7.96 10.50 -4.71
C ALA A 28 8.96 10.07 -3.63
N VAL A 29 8.67 9.00 -2.89
CA VAL A 29 9.55 8.46 -1.85
C VAL A 29 10.83 7.90 -2.45
N CYS A 30 10.76 7.15 -3.56
CA CYS A 30 11.95 6.68 -4.26
C CYS A 30 12.83 7.85 -4.73
N GLY A 31 12.23 8.88 -5.34
CA GLY A 31 12.96 10.06 -5.77
C GLY A 31 13.62 10.80 -4.62
N ALA A 32 12.88 11.08 -3.55
CA ALA A 32 13.40 11.77 -2.37
C ALA A 32 14.52 11.00 -1.66
N MET A 33 14.48 9.67 -1.72
CA MET A 33 15.49 8.81 -1.09
C MET A 33 16.58 8.31 -2.04
N GLY A 34 16.55 8.65 -3.34
CA GLY A 34 17.49 8.10 -4.32
C GLY A 34 17.46 6.57 -4.39
N LEU A 35 16.26 5.98 -4.35
CA LEU A 35 16.03 4.54 -4.50
C LEU A 35 15.50 4.22 -5.90
N PRO A 36 15.81 3.03 -6.45
CA PRO A 36 15.28 2.64 -7.76
C PRO A 36 13.75 2.46 -7.70
N ALA A 37 13.09 2.73 -8.82
CA ALA A 37 11.65 2.47 -8.96
C ALA A 37 11.36 0.98 -8.70
N GLY A 38 10.32 0.69 -7.92
CA GLY A 38 9.99 -0.69 -7.51
C GLY A 38 10.78 -1.22 -6.32
N ALA A 39 11.77 -0.49 -5.78
CA ALA A 39 12.52 -0.91 -4.58
C ALA A 39 11.58 -1.20 -3.40
N LEU A 40 10.49 -0.46 -3.26
CA LEU A 40 9.53 -0.62 -2.17
C LEU A 40 8.70 -1.90 -2.30
N ARG A 41 8.64 -2.53 -3.47
CA ARG A 41 7.92 -3.81 -3.68
C ARG A 41 8.76 -5.03 -3.37
N THR A 42 10.08 -4.87 -3.33
CA THR A 42 11.01 -5.95 -2.97
C THR A 42 10.75 -6.46 -1.54
N GLY A 43 11.19 -7.70 -1.24
CA GLY A 43 10.97 -8.37 0.05
C GLY A 43 11.75 -7.77 1.24
N ARG A 44 12.25 -8.64 2.14
CA ARG A 44 13.17 -8.23 3.22
C ARG A 44 14.42 -7.62 2.57
N GLY A 45 14.75 -6.40 2.96
CA GLY A 45 15.87 -5.64 2.39
C GLY A 45 16.51 -4.73 3.44
N GLN A 46 17.49 -3.94 3.01
CA GLN A 46 18.20 -2.98 3.86
C GLN A 46 17.25 -2.04 4.60
N ARG A 47 17.65 -1.66 5.83
CA ARG A 47 16.86 -0.80 6.74
C ARG A 47 16.32 0.45 6.05
N ARG A 48 17.07 1.01 5.10
CA ARG A 48 16.69 2.16 4.28
C ARG A 48 15.46 1.91 3.39
N ILE A 49 15.38 0.74 2.75
CA ILE A 49 14.23 0.34 1.90
C ILE A 49 13.01 0.03 2.78
N ALA A 50 13.23 -0.59 3.94
CA ALA A 50 12.15 -0.85 4.89
C ALA A 50 11.52 0.46 5.39
N PHE A 51 12.34 1.45 5.74
CA PHE A 51 11.89 2.79 6.13
C PHE A 51 11.14 3.49 4.98
N ALA A 52 11.69 3.48 3.76
CA ALA A 52 11.04 4.05 2.58
C ALA A 52 9.64 3.47 2.35
N ARG A 53 9.51 2.15 2.51
CA ARG A 53 8.23 1.46 2.38
C ARG A 53 7.24 1.88 3.48
N GLN A 54 7.69 1.98 4.72
CA GLN A 54 6.85 2.44 5.83
C GLN A 54 6.37 3.88 5.60
N LEU A 55 7.25 4.76 5.13
CA LEU A 55 6.92 6.14 4.81
C LEU A 55 5.88 6.21 3.69
N ALA A 56 6.06 5.43 2.63
CA ALA A 56 5.11 5.36 1.53
C ALA A 56 3.72 4.84 1.98
N MET A 57 3.68 3.83 2.85
CA MET A 57 2.43 3.33 3.44
C MET A 57 1.71 4.41 4.28
N TYR A 58 2.46 5.11 5.13
CA TYR A 58 1.93 6.20 5.95
C TYR A 58 1.37 7.31 5.06
N LEU A 59 2.15 7.85 4.12
CA LEU A 59 1.72 8.94 3.23
C LEU A 59 0.52 8.55 2.37
N THR A 60 0.43 7.30 1.92
CA THR A 60 -0.74 6.81 1.19
C THR A 60 -1.99 6.78 2.10
N HIS A 61 -1.82 6.43 3.38
CA HIS A 61 -2.91 6.43 4.35
C HIS A 61 -3.38 7.84 4.74
N VAL A 62 -2.48 8.69 5.27
CA VAL A 62 -2.85 10.03 5.77
C VAL A 62 -2.98 11.07 4.65
N GLY A 63 -2.14 11.02 3.63
CA GLY A 63 -2.14 12.02 2.56
C GLY A 63 -3.26 11.83 1.53
N PHE A 64 -3.69 10.57 1.31
CA PHE A 64 -4.71 10.24 0.30
C PHE A 64 -5.98 9.59 0.90
N GLY A 65 -6.03 9.39 2.21
CA GLY A 65 -7.21 8.87 2.91
C GLY A 65 -7.51 7.40 2.67
N LEU A 66 -6.56 6.61 2.13
CA LEU A 66 -6.76 5.18 1.92
C LEU A 66 -6.78 4.45 3.25
N THR A 67 -7.71 3.52 3.44
CA THR A 67 -7.76 2.63 4.61
C THR A 67 -6.53 1.71 4.66
N LEU A 68 -6.17 1.21 5.84
CA LEU A 68 -5.03 0.30 6.01
C LEU A 68 -5.13 -0.95 5.13
N THR A 69 -6.34 -1.45 4.87
CA THR A 69 -6.58 -2.59 3.96
C THR A 69 -6.30 -2.22 2.50
N GLN A 70 -6.71 -1.03 2.06
CA GLN A 70 -6.46 -0.53 0.71
C GLN A 70 -4.95 -0.31 0.49
N VAL A 71 -4.27 0.31 1.44
CA VAL A 71 -2.82 0.48 1.41
C VAL A 71 -2.12 -0.88 1.37
N GLY A 72 -2.55 -1.85 2.18
CA GLY A 72 -2.01 -3.21 2.17
C GLY A 72 -2.15 -3.88 0.81
N ALA A 73 -3.31 -3.73 0.17
CA ALA A 73 -3.52 -4.22 -1.18
C ALA A 73 -2.60 -3.54 -2.22
N CYS A 74 -2.35 -2.23 -2.11
CA CYS A 74 -1.49 -1.50 -3.05
C CYS A 74 0.00 -1.87 -2.95
N PHE A 75 0.48 -2.19 -1.75
CA PHE A 75 1.89 -2.55 -1.49
C PHE A 75 2.12 -4.06 -1.34
N GLU A 76 1.09 -4.88 -1.60
CA GLU A 76 1.11 -6.35 -1.45
C GLU A 76 1.54 -6.79 -0.04
N ARG A 77 1.00 -6.13 0.99
CA ARG A 77 1.27 -6.41 2.40
C ARG A 77 -0.01 -6.60 3.21
N ASP A 78 0.11 -7.36 4.29
CA ASP A 78 -1.00 -7.50 5.23
C ASP A 78 -1.31 -6.18 5.95
N ARG A 79 -2.60 -5.97 6.27
CA ARG A 79 -3.08 -4.76 6.97
C ARG A 79 -2.32 -4.48 8.28
N THR A 80 -1.85 -5.52 8.96
CA THR A 80 -1.09 -5.38 10.22
C THR A 80 0.30 -4.81 9.99
N THR A 81 0.91 -5.10 8.83
CA THR A 81 2.18 -4.49 8.41
C THR A 81 1.99 -2.99 8.18
N VAL A 82 0.89 -2.60 7.54
CA VAL A 82 0.56 -1.19 7.32
C VAL A 82 0.29 -0.48 8.64
N ARG A 83 -0.50 -1.10 9.53
CA ARG A 83 -0.73 -0.55 10.88
C ARG A 83 0.59 -0.32 11.62
N HIS A 84 1.48 -1.30 11.58
CA HIS A 84 2.79 -1.18 12.20
C HIS A 84 3.62 -0.06 11.56
N ALA A 85 3.62 0.06 10.23
CA ALA A 85 4.27 1.17 9.53
C ALA A 85 3.74 2.54 9.97
N CYS A 86 2.42 2.71 10.05
CA CYS A 86 1.79 3.95 10.51
C CYS A 86 2.05 4.25 11.99
N ALA A 87 2.32 3.24 12.82
CA ALA A 87 2.64 3.43 14.24
C ALA A 87 4.12 3.80 14.50
N LEU A 88 4.99 3.56 13.53
CA LEU A 88 6.43 3.87 13.61
C LEU A 88 6.81 5.21 12.97
N MET A 89 5.89 5.82 12.22
CA MET A 89 6.03 7.13 11.59
C MET A 89 5.46 8.21 12.50
#